data_AF-A0A5K1F544-F1
#
_entry.id   AF-A0A5K1F544-F1
#
_cell.length_a   1.000
_cell.length_b   1.000
_cell.length_c   1.000
_cell.angle_alpha   90.00
_cell.angle_beta   90.00
_cell.angle_gamma   90.00
#
_symmetry.space_group_name_H-M   'P 1'
#
loop_
_entity.id
_entity.type
_entity.pdbx_description
1 polymer ?
#
loop_
_entity_poly.entity_id
_entity_poly.type
_entity_poly.pdbx_seq_one_letter_code
_entity_poly.pdbx_strand_id
1 'polypeptide(L)' 'SESWENVQVESANKQGSLLEVVQILTDFNLTINRAYISSDGQWFMD' A
#
# COMPACT_ATOMS: atom_id res chain seq x y z
N SER A 1 10.53 6.20 22.56
CA SER A 1 10.67 6.48 21.12
C SER A 1 9.55 5.77 20.39
N GLU A 2 8.91 6.39 19.41
CA GLU A 2 8.00 5.66 18.53
C GLU A 2 8.81 4.65 17.70
N SER A 3 8.31 3.42 17.59
CA SER A 3 8.82 2.39 16.70
C SER A 3 7.88 2.26 15.51
N TRP A 4 8.44 2.28 14.31
CA TRP A 4 7.69 2.13 13.06
C TRP A 4 8.02 0.77 12.46
N GLU A 5 7.00 0.07 11.98
CA GLU A 5 7.17 -1.18 11.25
C GLU A 5 7.29 -0.91 9.75
N ASN A 6 8.19 -1.63 9.08
CA ASN A 6 8.32 -1.59 7.63
C ASN A 6 7.54 -2.77 7.01
N VAL A 7 6.61 -2.46 6.11
CA VAL A 7 5.81 -3.46 5.38
C VAL A 7 6.12 -3.35 3.89
N GLN A 8 6.57 -4.45 3.29
CA GLN A 8 6.78 -4.58 1.85
C GLN A 8 5.69 -5.46 1.24
N VAL A 9 5.03 -4.96 0.21
CA VAL A 9 3.97 -5.67 -0.52
C VAL A 9 4.38 -5.76 -1.98
N GLU A 10 4.49 -6.99 -2.48
CA GLU A 10 4.71 -7.26 -3.90
C GLU A 10 3.45 -7.92 -4.47
N SER A 11 2.94 -7.38 -5.57
CA SER A 11 1.75 -7.90 -6.22
C SER A 11 1.82 -7.66 -7.73
N ALA A 12 1.06 -8.47 -8.49
CA ALA A 12 0.79 -8.13 -9.87
C ALA A 12 -0.05 -6.84 -9.91
N ASN A 13 0.34 -5.89 -10.76
CA ASN A 13 -0.37 -4.64 -10.93
C ASN A 13 -1.71 -4.88 -11.65
N LYS A 14 -2.76 -5.11 -10.87
CA LYS A 14 -4.14 -5.24 -11.34
C LYS A 14 -4.91 -3.99 -10.94
N GLN A 15 -5.99 -3.75 -11.68
CA GLN A 15 -6.90 -2.66 -11.38
C GLN A 15 -7.44 -2.77 -9.94
N GLY A 16 -7.31 -1.68 -9.18
CA GLY A 16 -7.75 -1.59 -7.78
C GLY A 16 -6.80 -2.19 -6.73
N SER A 17 -5.67 -2.81 -7.10
CA SER A 17 -4.79 -3.47 -6.13
C SER A 17 -4.18 -2.54 -5.09
N LEU A 18 -3.84 -1.30 -5.46
CA LEU A 18 -3.34 -0.34 -4.47
C LEU A 18 -4.44 0.11 -3.50
N LEU A 19 -5.66 0.30 -4.00
CA LEU A 19 -6.79 0.68 -3.16
C LEU A 19 -7.11 -0.41 -2.13
N GLU A 20 -7.08 -1.68 -2.54
CA GLU A 20 -7.28 -2.83 -1.65
C GLU A 20 -6.24 -2.85 -0.52
N VAL A 21 -4.95 -2.62 -0.83
CA VAL A 21 -3.89 -2.55 0.19
C VAL A 21 -4.15 -1.42 1.19
N VAL A 22 -4.51 -0.23 0.70
CA VAL A 22 -4.79 0.92 1.58
C VAL A 22 -6.00 0.63 2.47
N GLN A 23 -7.07 0.07 1.91
CA GLN A 23 -8.28 -0.29 2.66
C GLN A 23 -7.98 -1.27 3.79
N ILE A 24 -7.24 -2.35 3.51
CA ILE A 24 -6.88 -3.35 4.52
C ILE A 24 -6.08 -2.71 5.65
N LEU A 25 -5.06 -1.89 5.34
CA LEU A 25 -4.25 -1.21 6.35
C LEU A 25 -5.11 -0.28 7.22
N THR A 26 -6.04 0.45 6.61
CA THR A 26 -6.97 1.33 7.35
C THR A 26 -7.97 0.55 8.19
N ASP A 27 -8.45 -0.61 7.71
CA ASP A 27 -9.37 -1.48 8.45
C ASP A 27 -8.71 -2.06 9.70
N PHE A 28 -7.39 -2.22 9.68
CA PHE A 28 -6.57 -2.58 10.86
C PHE A 28 -6.18 -1.40 11.76
N ASN A 29 -6.72 -0.21 11.53
CA ASN A 29 -6.36 1.03 12.23
C ASN A 29 -4.86 1.36 12.18
N LEU A 30 -4.16 0.96 11.10
CA LEU A 30 -2.76 1.31 10.90
C LEU A 30 -2.65 2.68 10.23
N THR A 31 -1.87 3.58 10.82
CA THR A 31 -1.58 4.89 10.24
C THR A 31 -0.36 4.81 9.35
N ILE A 32 -0.52 5.08 8.05
CA ILE A 32 0.59 5.15 7.10
C ILE A 32 1.30 6.50 7.26
N ASN A 33 2.45 6.49 7.93
CA ASN A 33 3.27 7.71 8.09
C ASN A 33 4.04 8.07 6.80
N ARG A 34 4.52 7.05 6.09
CA ARG A 34 5.25 7.19 4.82
C ARG A 34 4.99 5.96 3.95
N ALA A 35 4.80 6.16 2.65
CA ALA A 35 4.72 5.08 1.67
C ALA A 35 5.60 5.39 0.45
N TYR A 36 6.22 4.35 -0.10
CA TYR A 36 6.89 4.36 -1.39
C TYR A 36 6.20 3.32 -2.27
N ILE A 37 5.79 3.71 -3.47
CA ILE A 37 5.03 2.86 -4.37
C ILE A 37 5.69 2.95 -5.74
N SER A 38 5.96 1.81 -6.37
CA SER A 38 6.49 1.71 -7.73
C SER A 38 5.70 0.70 -8.56
N SER A 39 5.57 0.97 -9.85
CA SER A 39 4.95 0.09 -10.84
C SER A 39 5.93 -0.08 -12.01
N ASP A 40 6.04 -1.30 -12.53
CA ASP A 40 6.80 -1.64 -13.73
C ASP A 40 6.04 -1.30 -15.04
N GLY A 41 4.83 -0.75 -14.93
CA GLY A 41 3.96 -0.39 -16.05
C GLY A 41 3.04 0.79 -15.74
N GLN A 42 1.80 0.74 -16.23
CA GLN A 42 0.79 1.78 -15.98
C GLN A 42 0.31 1.77 -14.53
N TRP A 43 -0.30 2.85 -14.07
CA TRP A 43 -0.91 2.91 -12.74
C TRP A 43 -2.41 2.69 -12.87
N PHE A 44 -2.92 1.60 -12.28
CA PHE A 44 -4.35 1.32 -12.23
C PHE A 44 -4.90 1.63 -10.83
N MET A 45 -5.14 2.91 -10.61
CA MET A 45 -5.65 3.46 -9.35
C MET A 45 -7.19 3.49 -9.29
N ASP A 46 -7.82 3.41 -10.46
CA ASP A 46 -9.24 3.60 -10.75
C ASP A 46 -10.04 2.30 -10.78
#